data_AF-A0A7S1GXK5-F1
#
_entry.id   AF-A0A7S1GXK5-F1
#
_cell.length_a   1.000
_cell.length_b   1.000
_cell.length_c   1.000
_cell.angle_alpha   90.00
_cell.angle_beta   90.00
_cell.angle_gamma   90.00
#
_symmetry.space_group_name_H-M   'P 1'
#
loop_
_entity.id
_entity.type
_entity.pdbx_description
1 polymer ?
#
loop_
_entity_poly.entity_id
_entity_poly.type
_entity_poly.pdbx_seq_one_letter_code
_entity_poly.pdbx_strand_id
1 'polypeptide(L)'
;SPPPASGNCPSCGWAEVSLSQNLAPASGRLTVTPSAGDALADTFTLSAEQWVDPPLPREDYPLSYTFGYVDAEGHTKYLSIASSLATVSVLLPQGFDTRGCPTGDASCRTLALSLTVTDALGAEGTIASPVDVSVRVPADMVPVVNAQVAKV
;
A
#
# COMPACT_ATOMS: atom_id res chain seq x y z
N SER A 1 -35.92 -28.95 57.41
CA SER A 1 -34.81 -27.98 57.53
C SER A 1 -34.31 -27.62 56.15
N PRO A 2 -34.19 -26.33 55.80
CA PRO A 2 -33.46 -25.91 54.61
C PRO A 2 -31.94 -25.99 54.86
N PRO A 3 -31.11 -26.09 53.81
CA PRO A 3 -29.64 -26.17 53.94
C PRO A 3 -29.02 -24.79 54.27
N PRO A 4 -27.81 -24.74 54.86
CA PRO A 4 -27.17 -23.48 55.21
C PRO A 4 -26.69 -22.72 53.98
N ALA A 5 -26.92 -21.41 53.97
CA ALA A 5 -26.40 -20.49 52.97
C ALA A 5 -24.86 -20.49 53.00
N SER A 6 -24.24 -21.04 51.96
CA SER A 6 -22.79 -21.03 51.79
C SER A 6 -22.34 -19.75 51.07
N GLY A 7 -21.63 -18.90 51.81
CA GLY A 7 -20.52 -18.12 51.24
C GLY A 7 -20.80 -16.67 50.83
N ASN A 8 -21.11 -15.80 51.79
CA ASN A 8 -20.87 -14.36 51.60
C ASN A 8 -19.35 -14.11 51.57
N CYS A 9 -18.77 -13.88 50.38
CA CYS A 9 -17.48 -13.22 50.21
C CYS A 9 -17.67 -11.72 50.52
N PRO A 10 -17.20 -11.17 51.66
CA PRO A 10 -17.54 -9.80 52.05
C PRO A 10 -16.81 -8.71 51.23
N SER A 11 -15.87 -9.10 50.38
CA SER A 11 -15.10 -8.20 49.52
C SER A 11 -14.48 -8.99 48.37
N CYS A 12 -15.33 -9.52 47.49
CA CYS A 12 -14.86 -9.92 46.16
C CYS A 12 -14.78 -8.64 45.31
N GLY A 13 -13.64 -7.96 45.39
CA GLY A 13 -13.34 -6.80 44.53
C GLY A 13 -13.05 -7.29 43.11
N TRP A 14 -13.67 -6.68 42.12
CA TRP A 14 -13.33 -6.88 40.72
C TRP A 14 -12.67 -5.62 40.19
N ALA A 15 -11.66 -5.81 39.34
CA ALA A 15 -11.04 -4.75 38.58
C ALA A 15 -11.27 -5.08 37.11
N GLU A 16 -11.76 -4.11 36.35
CA GLU A 16 -11.85 -4.19 34.90
C GLU A 16 -10.81 -3.27 34.30
N VAL A 17 -10.05 -3.79 33.34
CA VAL A 17 -9.10 -3.03 32.55
C VAL A 17 -9.57 -3.10 31.11
N SER A 18 -9.97 -1.97 30.54
CA SER A 18 -10.24 -1.84 29.11
C SER A 18 -8.97 -1.35 28.41
N LEU A 19 -8.52 -2.12 27.43
CA LEU A 19 -7.38 -1.79 26.56
C LEU A 19 -7.92 -1.57 25.15
N SER A 20 -7.73 -0.38 24.59
CA SER A 20 -8.00 -0.08 23.19
C SER A 20 -6.70 -0.14 22.40
N GLN A 21 -6.66 -0.98 21.36
CA GLN A 21 -5.52 -1.07 20.45
C GLN A 21 -5.66 -0.05 19.33
N ASN A 22 -4.55 0.58 18.93
CA ASN A 22 -4.51 1.37 17.70
C ASN A 22 -4.60 0.44 16.48
N LEU A 23 -5.53 0.71 15.57
CA LEU A 23 -5.72 -0.11 14.37
C LEU A 23 -5.11 0.61 13.18
N ALA A 24 -4.65 -0.16 12.20
CA ALA A 24 -4.13 0.41 10.97
C ALA A 24 -5.23 1.12 10.16
N PRO A 25 -4.87 2.16 9.39
CA PRO A 25 -5.73 2.70 8.35
C PRO A 25 -6.23 1.60 7.40
N ALA A 26 -7.47 1.70 6.95
CA ALA A 26 -8.13 0.66 6.17
C ALA A 26 -9.11 1.19 5.11
N SER A 27 -9.72 0.26 4.37
CA SER A 27 -10.79 0.47 3.36
C SER A 27 -10.40 1.22 2.09
N GLY A 28 -9.25 1.87 2.07
CA GLY A 28 -8.81 2.65 0.93
C GLY A 28 -8.29 1.80 -0.22
N ARG A 29 -8.06 2.49 -1.34
CA ARG A 29 -7.47 1.92 -2.56
C ARG A 29 -6.40 2.84 -3.13
N LEU A 30 -5.53 2.26 -3.96
CA LEU A 30 -4.61 2.98 -4.82
C LEU A 30 -5.18 3.02 -6.23
N THR A 31 -5.08 4.16 -6.91
CA THR A 31 -5.39 4.32 -8.33
C THR A 31 -4.22 4.98 -9.05
N VAL A 32 -4.09 4.75 -10.36
CA VAL A 32 -3.06 5.37 -11.21
C VAL A 32 -3.68 5.84 -12.53
N THR A 33 -3.26 7.00 -13.02
CA THR A 33 -3.67 7.52 -14.32
C THR A 33 -2.50 8.25 -15.01
N PRO A 34 -2.16 7.93 -16.27
CA PRO A 34 -2.71 6.82 -17.07
C PRO A 34 -2.29 5.45 -16.52
N SER A 35 -2.99 4.38 -16.87
CA SER A 35 -2.60 2.99 -16.51
C SER A 35 -1.56 2.39 -17.46
N ALA A 36 -1.24 3.10 -18.55
CA ALA A 36 -0.17 2.75 -19.45
C ALA A 36 0.52 3.99 -20.03
N GLY A 37 1.82 3.91 -20.30
CA GLY A 37 2.60 4.99 -20.90
C GLY A 37 4.06 4.62 -21.15
N ASP A 38 4.88 5.60 -21.49
CA ASP A 38 6.30 5.44 -21.77
C ASP A 38 7.15 5.69 -20.50
N ALA A 39 8.07 4.76 -20.22
CA ALA A 39 8.94 4.84 -19.05
C ALA A 39 9.82 6.10 -19.08
N LEU A 40 9.93 6.78 -17.94
CA LEU A 40 10.71 8.02 -17.74
C LEU A 40 10.31 9.19 -18.65
N ALA A 41 9.19 9.09 -19.38
CA ALA A 41 8.70 10.11 -20.30
C ALA A 41 7.30 10.59 -19.92
N ASP A 42 6.37 9.66 -19.69
CA ASP A 42 5.01 10.00 -19.30
C ASP A 42 4.89 10.23 -17.79
N THR A 43 4.07 11.23 -17.43
CA THR A 43 3.74 11.50 -16.03
C THR A 43 2.57 10.63 -15.59
N PHE A 44 2.79 9.86 -14.53
CA PHE A 44 1.79 9.03 -13.89
C PHE A 44 1.33 9.69 -12.60
N THR A 45 0.02 9.83 -12.43
CA THR A 45 -0.59 10.35 -11.20
C THR A 45 -1.16 9.19 -10.40
N LEU A 46 -0.61 8.97 -9.21
CA LEU A 46 -1.04 7.96 -8.25
C LEU A 46 -1.89 8.62 -7.18
N SER A 47 -3.02 8.03 -6.83
CA SER A 47 -3.94 8.56 -5.82
C SER A 47 -4.34 7.50 -4.80
N ALA A 48 -4.26 7.86 -3.52
CA ALA A 48 -4.78 7.12 -2.39
C ALA A 48 -6.20 7.61 -2.09
N GLU A 49 -7.19 6.72 -2.21
CA GLU A 49 -8.60 7.10 -2.10
C GLU A 49 -9.28 6.31 -0.99
N GLN A 50 -10.18 6.97 -0.24
CA GLN A 50 -11.09 6.34 0.73
C GLN A 50 -10.41 5.63 1.92
N TRP A 51 -9.19 6.05 2.27
CA TRP A 51 -8.52 5.59 3.48
C TRP A 51 -9.13 6.21 4.73
N VAL A 52 -9.35 5.39 5.76
CA VAL A 52 -9.95 5.78 7.05
C VAL A 52 -9.13 5.20 8.19
N ASP A 53 -8.98 5.94 9.29
CA ASP A 53 -8.31 5.53 10.52
C ASP A 53 -9.33 5.09 11.60
N PRO A 54 -9.46 3.80 11.93
CA PRO A 54 -10.35 3.29 12.97
C PRO A 54 -9.65 3.11 14.33
N PRO A 55 -10.38 3.12 15.48
CA PRO A 55 -11.82 3.30 15.62
C PRO A 55 -12.21 4.76 15.85
N LEU A 56 -13.21 5.22 15.09
CA LEU A 56 -13.90 6.50 15.35
C LEU A 56 -14.62 6.41 16.71
N PRO A 57 -14.43 7.36 17.66
CA PRO A 57 -14.56 8.78 17.35
C PRO A 57 -13.54 9.68 18.09
N ARG A 58 -12.78 10.49 17.34
CA ARG A 58 -12.47 11.93 17.58
C ARG A 58 -11.09 12.28 17.04
N GLU A 59 -11.12 13.25 16.13
CA GLU A 59 -9.98 13.93 15.53
C GLU A 59 -9.33 13.09 14.42
N ASP A 60 -9.74 13.39 13.17
CA ASP A 60 -9.12 12.94 11.93
C ASP A 60 -7.62 13.23 11.97
N TYR A 61 -6.84 12.31 12.52
CA TYR A 61 -5.40 12.42 12.47
C TYR A 61 -4.99 12.42 11.00
N PRO A 62 -4.15 13.38 10.59
CA PRO A 62 -3.75 13.47 9.20
C PRO A 62 -3.02 12.19 8.83
N LEU A 63 -3.60 11.43 7.92
CA LEU A 63 -2.96 10.26 7.34
C LEU A 63 -1.73 10.70 6.56
N SER A 64 -0.68 9.89 6.66
CA SER A 64 0.53 10.04 5.87
C SER A 64 0.58 8.96 4.80
N TYR A 65 0.81 9.36 3.55
CA TYR A 65 0.84 8.49 2.39
C TYR A 65 2.26 8.35 1.88
N THR A 66 2.66 7.11 1.60
CA THR A 66 3.93 6.78 0.97
C THR A 66 3.67 5.87 -0.24
N PHE A 67 3.87 6.42 -1.43
CA PHE A 67 3.76 5.70 -2.69
C PHE A 67 5.07 5.02 -3.07
N GLY A 68 4.97 3.83 -3.66
CA GLY A 68 6.11 3.04 -4.12
C GLY A 68 5.75 2.05 -5.21
N TYR A 69 6.72 1.20 -5.55
CA TYR A 69 6.54 0.03 -6.39
C TYR A 69 7.43 -1.11 -5.89
N VAL A 70 7.14 -2.34 -6.31
CA VAL A 70 7.95 -3.52 -5.99
C VAL A 70 8.85 -3.85 -7.18
N ASP A 71 10.16 -4.01 -6.94
CA ASP A 71 11.14 -4.41 -7.96
C ASP A 71 11.08 -5.93 -8.27
N ALA A 72 11.89 -6.39 -9.23
CA ALA A 72 11.92 -7.79 -9.64
C ALA A 72 12.35 -8.74 -8.50
N GLU A 73 13.14 -8.23 -7.56
CA GLU A 73 13.65 -8.94 -6.40
C GLU A 73 12.67 -8.93 -5.21
N GLY A 74 11.53 -8.25 -5.34
CA GLY A 74 10.51 -8.14 -4.29
C GLY A 74 10.77 -7.02 -3.28
N HIS A 75 11.73 -6.12 -3.53
CA HIS A 75 11.97 -4.98 -2.67
C HIS A 75 11.09 -3.78 -3.04
N THR A 76 10.55 -3.11 -2.02
CA THR A 76 9.85 -1.84 -2.20
C THR A 76 10.82 -0.71 -2.54
N LYS A 77 10.52 0.02 -3.61
CA LYS A 77 11.17 1.29 -3.96
C LYS A 77 10.18 2.42 -3.72
N TYR A 78 10.66 3.48 -3.07
CA TYR A 78 9.83 4.63 -2.72
C TYR A 78 9.81 5.65 -3.85
N LEU A 79 8.61 6.04 -4.28
CA LEU A 79 8.36 7.10 -5.26
C LEU A 79 8.10 8.45 -4.59
N SER A 80 7.74 8.42 -3.31
CA SER A 80 7.48 9.59 -2.48
C SER A 80 7.97 9.32 -1.07
N ILE A 81 8.23 10.40 -0.33
CA ILE A 81 8.35 10.35 1.12
C ILE A 81 6.97 10.48 1.76
N ALA A 82 6.84 10.01 3.00
CA ALA A 82 5.66 10.19 3.84
C ALA A 82 5.15 11.64 3.80
N SER A 83 3.90 11.82 3.37
CA SER A 83 3.28 13.13 3.15
C SER A 83 1.78 13.11 3.39
N SER A 84 1.17 14.22 3.77
CA SER A 84 -0.29 14.36 3.87
C SER A 84 -0.99 14.46 2.51
N LEU A 85 -0.23 14.51 1.41
CA LEU A 85 -0.78 14.52 0.06
C LEU A 85 -1.16 13.09 -0.35
N ALA A 86 -2.45 12.86 -0.53
CA ALA A 86 -2.99 11.59 -1.01
C ALA A 86 -2.80 11.38 -2.53
N THR A 87 -1.98 12.21 -3.18
CA THR A 87 -1.70 12.12 -4.62
C THR A 87 -0.25 12.49 -4.89
N VAL A 88 0.40 11.77 -5.81
CA VAL A 88 1.73 12.11 -6.33
C VAL A 88 1.77 11.95 -7.85
N SER A 89 2.46 12.86 -8.53
CA SER A 89 2.77 12.74 -9.96
C SER A 89 4.25 12.41 -10.14
N VAL A 90 4.56 11.33 -10.83
CA VAL A 90 5.92 10.80 -10.98
C VAL A 90 6.19 10.30 -12.39
N LEU A 91 7.46 10.31 -12.78
CA LEU A 91 7.95 9.54 -13.92
C LEU A 91 8.31 8.15 -13.43
N LEU A 92 7.68 7.12 -13.98
CA LEU A 92 7.94 5.74 -13.57
C LEU A 92 9.15 5.16 -14.29
N PRO A 93 9.94 4.31 -13.63
CA PRO A 93 11.04 3.61 -14.28
C PRO A 93 10.51 2.57 -15.27
N GLN A 94 11.42 1.87 -15.93
CA GLN A 94 11.06 0.66 -16.64
C GLN A 94 10.48 -0.38 -15.66
N GLY A 95 9.43 -1.06 -16.10
CA GLY A 95 8.90 -2.22 -15.40
C GLY A 95 9.80 -3.43 -15.57
N PHE A 96 9.45 -4.50 -14.86
CA PHE A 96 10.27 -5.72 -14.82
C PHE A 96 9.49 -6.96 -15.23
N ASP A 97 8.16 -6.94 -15.05
CA ASP A 97 7.28 -8.04 -15.39
C ASP A 97 6.68 -7.86 -16.79
N THR A 98 6.14 -8.92 -17.38
CA THR A 98 5.33 -8.88 -18.61
C THR A 98 3.86 -9.21 -18.35
N ARG A 99 3.45 -9.47 -17.09
CA ARG A 99 2.05 -9.66 -16.71
C ARG A 99 1.22 -8.43 -17.11
N GLY A 100 0.08 -8.66 -17.77
CA GLY A 100 -0.80 -7.60 -18.26
C GLY A 100 -0.35 -6.95 -19.57
N CYS A 101 0.83 -7.28 -20.09
CA CYS A 101 1.28 -6.77 -21.39
C CYS A 101 0.58 -7.50 -22.57
N PRO A 102 0.31 -6.79 -23.68
CA PRO A 102 -0.16 -7.42 -24.91
C PRO A 102 0.84 -8.45 -25.44
N THR A 103 0.33 -9.58 -25.94
CA THR A 103 1.16 -10.63 -26.55
C THR A 103 1.97 -10.07 -27.73
N GLY A 104 3.27 -10.33 -27.74
CA GLY A 104 4.18 -9.90 -28.81
C GLY A 104 4.77 -8.49 -28.60
N ASP A 105 4.37 -7.79 -27.55
CA ASP A 105 4.96 -6.50 -27.21
C ASP A 105 6.22 -6.67 -26.36
N ALA A 106 7.36 -6.79 -27.04
CA ALA A 106 8.66 -6.94 -26.39
C ALA A 106 9.08 -5.70 -25.57
N SER A 107 8.44 -4.55 -25.81
CA SER A 107 8.73 -3.28 -25.12
C SER A 107 7.88 -3.05 -23.87
N CYS A 108 6.75 -3.74 -23.74
CA CYS A 108 5.87 -3.57 -22.59
C CYS A 108 6.44 -4.27 -21.37
N ARG A 109 6.53 -3.53 -20.27
CA ARG A 109 6.79 -4.06 -18.94
C ARG A 109 5.75 -3.57 -17.95
N THR A 110 5.59 -4.26 -16.84
CA THR A 110 4.63 -3.90 -15.79
C THR A 110 5.35 -3.63 -14.48
N LEU A 111 4.85 -2.63 -13.75
CA LEU A 111 5.23 -2.32 -12.36
C LEU A 111 4.03 -2.58 -11.44
N ALA A 112 4.29 -3.28 -10.33
CA ALA A 112 3.33 -3.43 -9.25
C ALA A 112 3.48 -2.25 -8.29
N LEU A 113 2.54 -1.30 -8.33
CA LEU A 113 2.53 -0.15 -7.45
C LEU A 113 2.09 -0.55 -6.03
N SER A 114 2.67 0.12 -5.04
CA SER A 114 2.37 -0.05 -3.63
C SER A 114 2.04 1.29 -2.97
N LEU A 115 1.28 1.20 -1.89
CA LEU A 115 0.91 2.33 -1.04
C LEU A 115 0.94 1.87 0.41
N THR A 116 1.67 2.63 1.23
CA THR A 116 1.60 2.56 2.69
C THR A 116 0.91 3.81 3.19
N VAL A 117 -0.07 3.63 4.06
CA VAL A 117 -0.80 4.71 4.73
C VAL A 117 -0.59 4.56 6.22
N THR A 118 -0.07 5.60 6.86
CA THR A 118 0.29 5.58 8.29
C THR A 118 -0.58 6.57 9.05
N ASP A 119 -1.10 6.16 10.20
CA ASP A 119 -1.79 7.06 11.13
C ASP A 119 -0.81 7.86 12.01
N ALA A 120 -1.33 8.74 12.86
CA ALA A 120 -0.49 9.55 13.76
C ALA A 120 0.20 8.77 14.89
N LEU A 121 -0.25 7.55 15.17
CA LEU A 121 0.30 6.66 16.19
C LEU A 121 1.26 5.61 15.58
N GLY A 122 1.47 5.65 14.27
CA GLY A 122 2.41 4.82 13.54
C GLY A 122 1.87 3.47 13.07
N ALA A 123 0.56 3.19 13.14
CA ALA A 123 0.05 1.96 12.52
C ALA A 123 -0.10 2.14 11.00
N GLU A 124 0.21 1.07 10.27
CA GLU A 124 0.33 1.07 8.81
C GLU A 124 -0.74 0.22 8.15
N GLY A 125 -1.47 0.83 7.22
CA GLY A 125 -2.35 0.19 6.27
C GLY A 125 -1.70 0.08 4.90
N THR A 126 -1.94 -1.03 4.21
CA THR A 126 -1.49 -1.26 2.83
C THR A 126 -2.64 -1.74 1.96
N ILE A 127 -2.51 -1.55 0.65
CA ILE A 127 -3.49 -2.07 -0.30
C ILE A 127 -3.50 -3.60 -0.29
N ALA A 128 -4.69 -4.20 -0.38
CA ALA A 128 -4.86 -5.65 -0.36
C ALA A 128 -4.28 -6.34 -1.62
N SER A 129 -4.33 -5.64 -2.77
CA SER A 129 -3.79 -6.10 -4.04
C SER A 129 -2.97 -4.97 -4.68
N PRO A 130 -1.81 -5.28 -5.28
CA PRO A 130 -1.02 -4.29 -6.01
C PRO A 130 -1.79 -3.74 -7.22
N VAL A 131 -1.47 -2.51 -7.60
CA VAL A 131 -2.00 -1.86 -8.81
C VAL A 131 -0.95 -1.94 -9.89
N ASP A 132 -1.26 -2.66 -10.96
CA ASP A 132 -0.33 -2.83 -12.07
C ASP A 132 -0.43 -1.65 -13.06
N VAL A 133 0.73 -1.15 -13.48
CA VAL A 133 0.86 -0.13 -14.53
C VAL A 133 1.80 -0.61 -15.63
N SER A 134 1.37 -0.50 -16.87
CA SER A 134 2.15 -0.93 -18.03
C SER A 134 3.01 0.20 -18.56
N VAL A 135 4.32 0.03 -18.52
CA VAL A 135 5.31 0.99 -19.01
C VAL A 135 6.06 0.42 -20.19
N ARG A 136 6.12 1.19 -21.28
CA ARG A 136 6.88 0.82 -22.48
C ARG A 136 8.30 1.32 -22.33
N VAL A 137 9.27 0.46 -22.65
CA VAL A 137 10.66 0.88 -22.80
C VAL A 137 10.92 1.33 -24.23
N PRO A 138 11.80 2.32 -24.45
CA PRO A 138 12.26 2.68 -25.79
C PRO A 138 12.75 1.45 -26.57
N ALA A 139 12.37 1.37 -27.86
CA ALA A 139 12.60 0.18 -28.69
C ALA A 139 14.08 -0.18 -28.84
N ASP A 140 14.95 0.84 -28.82
CA ASP A 140 16.41 0.70 -28.85
C ASP A 140 16.99 0.13 -27.55
N MET A 141 16.27 0.25 -26.43
CA MET A 141 16.67 -0.30 -25.13
C MET A 141 16.13 -1.73 -24.87
N VAL A 142 15.15 -2.21 -25.65
CA VAL A 142 14.59 -3.57 -25.50
C VAL A 142 15.66 -4.68 -25.44
N PRO A 143 16.70 -4.71 -26.30
CA PRO A 143 17.72 -5.75 -26.25
C PRO A 143 18.53 -5.73 -24.94
N VAL A 144 18.77 -4.54 -24.38
CA VAL A 144 19.51 -4.36 -23.12
C VAL A 144 18.66 -4.80 -21.94
N VAL A 145 17.39 -4.42 -21.92
CA VAL A 145 16.41 -4.79 -20.88
C VAL A 145 16.24 -6.31 -20.82
N ASN A 146 16.09 -6.98 -21.96
CA ASN A 146 15.97 -8.44 -22.02
C ASN A 146 17.20 -9.17 -21.47
N ALA A 147 18.40 -8.62 -21.67
CA ALA A 147 19.63 -9.20 -21.16
C ALA A 147 19.80 -9.05 -19.63
N GLN A 148 19.16 -8.05 -19.02
CA GLN A 148 19.16 -7.85 -17.57
C GLN A 148 18.20 -8.82 -16.86
N VAL A 149 17.01 -9.04 -17.44
CA VAL A 149 16.02 -9.97 -16.88
C VAL A 149 16.51 -11.43 -16.98
N ALA A 150 17.28 -11.78 -18.00
CA ALA A 150 17.80 -13.15 -18.20
C ALA A 150 19.01 -13.52 -17.31
N LYS A 151 19.53 -12.59 -16.50
CA LYS A 151 20.68 -12.83 -15.61
C LYS A 151 20.29 -13.14 -14.16
N VAL A 152 19.00 -13.29 -13.88
CA VAL A 152 18.45 -13.68 -12.56
C VAL A 152 18.08 -15.16 -12.57
#